data_AF-W4P5P2-F1
#
_entry.id   AF-W4P5P2-F1
#
_cell.length_a   1.000
_cell.length_b   1.000
_cell.length_c   1.000
_cell.angle_alpha   90.00
_cell.angle_beta   90.00
_cell.angle_gamma   90.00
#
_symmetry.space_group_name_H-M   'P 1'
#
loop_
_entity.id
_entity.type
_entity.pdbx_description
1 polymer ?
#
loop_
_entity_poly.entity_id
_entity_poly.type
_entity_poly.pdbx_seq_one_letter_code
_entity_poly.pdbx_strand_id
1 'polypeptide(L)' 'MGIEIHSGKNRIVRRIFESLGYKVTKLDRVFFAGLTKKGLRRGDWRYLTEAEVNYLRMGSFE' A
#
# COMPACT_ATOMS: atom_id res chain seq x y z
N MET A 1 -4.07 -5.24 -12.47
CA MET A 1 -4.72 -5.95 -11.36
C MET A 1 -4.42 -5.19 -10.08
N GLY A 2 -5.44 -4.65 -9.42
CA GLY A 2 -5.33 -4.06 -8.08
C GLY A 2 -5.84 -5.06 -7.05
N ILE A 3 -5.23 -5.09 -5.87
CA ILE A 3 -5.72 -5.87 -4.74
C ILE A 3 -5.59 -5.02 -3.48
N GLU A 4 -6.65 -4.99 -2.70
CA GLU A 4 -6.66 -4.37 -1.38
C GLU A 4 -6.74 -5.46 -0.33
N ILE A 5 -5.96 -5.30 0.74
CA ILE A 5 -5.88 -6.27 1.82
C ILE A 5 -5.70 -5.55 3.15
N HIS A 6 -6.39 -6.04 4.18
CA HIS A 6 -6.22 -5.63 5.57
C HIS A 6 -5.43 -6.71 6.33
N SER A 7 -4.38 -7.26 5.71
CA SER A 7 -3.56 -8.34 6.29
C SER A 7 -2.08 -7.98 6.32
N GLY A 8 -1.47 -8.04 7.51
CA GLY A 8 -0.02 -7.86 7.72
C GLY A 8 0.81 -9.12 7.52
N LYS A 9 0.22 -10.24 7.06
CA LYS A 9 0.95 -11.51 6.91
C LYS A 9 2.08 -11.36 5.87
N ASN A 10 3.27 -11.84 6.23
CA ASN A 10 4.44 -11.75 5.36
C ASN A 10 4.17 -12.38 3.98
N ARG A 11 4.46 -11.63 2.91
CA ARG A 11 4.30 -12.03 1.49
C ARG A 11 2.90 -12.51 1.09
N ILE A 12 1.84 -12.11 1.80
CA ILE A 12 0.47 -12.60 1.56
C ILE A 12 0.01 -12.46 0.10
N VAL A 13 0.25 -11.32 -0.56
CA VAL A 13 -0.12 -11.14 -1.98
C VAL A 13 0.59 -12.16 -2.85
N ARG A 14 1.89 -12.38 -2.65
CA ARG A 14 2.63 -13.38 -3.45
C ARG A 14 2.11 -14.80 -3.22
N ARG A 15 1.77 -15.14 -1.98
CA ARG A 15 1.24 -16.47 -1.62
C ARG A 15 -0.13 -16.74 -2.23
N ILE A 16 -1.02 -15.73 -2.26
CA ILE A 16 -2.33 -15.85 -2.91
C ILE A 16 -2.15 -16.19 -4.39
N PHE A 17 -1.35 -15.40 -5.11
CA PHE A 17 -1.13 -15.63 -6.54
C PHE A 17 -0.41 -16.97 -6.81
N GLU A 18 0.54 -17.36 -5.97
CA GLU A 18 1.23 -18.65 -6.07
C GLU A 18 0.27 -19.84 -5.90
N SER A 19 -0.68 -19.78 -4.96
CA SER A 19 -1.70 -20.83 -4.78
C SER A 19 -2.64 -20.99 -5.98
N LEU A 20 -2.69 -19.98 -6.85
CA LEU A 20 -3.46 -19.97 -8.09
C LEU A 20 -2.60 -20.31 -9.32
N GLY A 21 -1.34 -20.69 -9.13
CA GLY A 21 -0.40 -21.03 -10.21
C GLY A 21 0.26 -19.82 -10.89
N TYR A 22 0.14 -18.61 -10.31
CA TYR A 22 0.73 -17.40 -10.88
C TYR A 22 2.02 -16.99 -10.18
N LYS A 23 3.01 -16.56 -10.96
CA LYS A 23 4.25 -15.95 -10.45
C LYS A 23 4.16 -14.42 -10.48
N VAL A 24 4.24 -13.79 -9.32
CA VAL A 24 4.26 -12.31 -9.22
C VAL A 24 5.64 -11.77 -9.62
N THR A 25 5.74 -11.17 -10.81
CA THR A 25 6.97 -10.55 -11.33
C THR A 25 7.27 -9.19 -10.72
N LYS A 26 6.22 -8.39 -10.45
CA LYS A 26 6.31 -7.07 -9.84
C LYS A 26 5.19 -6.88 -8.83
N LEU A 27 5.53 -6.32 -7.68
CA LEU A 27 4.57 -5.94 -6.64
C LEU A 27 4.87 -4.51 -6.23
N ASP A 28 3.86 -3.66 -6.25
CA ASP A 28 4.01 -2.23 -6.02
C ASP A 28 2.84 -1.75 -5.15
N ARG A 29 3.16 -1.20 -3.97
CA ARG A 29 2.15 -0.63 -3.07
C ARG A 29 1.87 0.79 -3.53
N VAL A 30 0.66 1.02 -4.03
CA VAL A 30 0.26 2.33 -4.57
C VAL A 30 -0.57 3.16 -3.58
N PHE A 31 -1.17 2.51 -2.59
CA PHE A 31 -2.05 3.10 -1.59
C PHE A 31 -1.82 2.49 -0.21
N PHE A 32 -1.98 3.29 0.84
CA PHE A 32 -1.95 2.84 2.23
C PHE A 32 -2.62 3.87 3.12
N ALA A 33 -3.69 3.49 3.84
CA ALA A 33 -4.33 4.32 4.85
C ALA A 33 -4.64 5.76 4.37
N GLY A 34 -5.32 5.88 3.22
CA GLY A 34 -5.62 7.20 2.62
C GLY A 34 -4.46 7.85 1.85
N LEU A 35 -3.23 7.36 2.00
CA LEU A 35 -2.04 7.93 1.34
C LEU A 35 -1.77 7.27 -0.01
N THR A 36 -1.37 8.09 -0.98
CA THR A 36 -0.84 7.63 -2.28
C THR A 36 0.60 8.07 -2.47
N LYS A 37 1.33 7.36 -3.32
CA LYS A 37 2.68 7.78 -3.74
C LYS A 37 2.68 8.79 -4.91
N LYS A 38 1.53 9.41 -5.21
CA LYS A 38 1.42 10.35 -6.33
C LYS A 38 2.33 11.56 -6.10
N GLY A 39 3.08 11.94 -7.12
CA GLY A 39 4.04 13.05 -7.04
C GLY A 39 5.38 12.72 -6.37
N LEU A 40 5.60 11.46 -5.96
CA LEU A 40 6.87 11.01 -5.36
C LEU A 40 7.63 10.11 -6.34
N ARG A 41 8.92 10.43 -6.61
CA ARG A 41 9.77 9.57 -7.44
C ARG A 41 10.26 8.37 -6.63
N ARG A 42 10.76 7.33 -7.32
CA ARG A 42 11.34 6.17 -6.64
C ARG A 42 12.58 6.60 -5.85
N GLY A 43 12.63 6.23 -4.58
CA GLY A 43 13.73 6.57 -3.67
C GLY A 43 13.54 7.88 -2.91
N ASP A 44 12.63 8.74 -3.37
CA ASP A 44 12.32 10.00 -2.69
C ASP A 44 11.39 9.75 -1.49
N TRP A 45 11.40 10.67 -0.53
CA TRP A 45 10.47 10.76 0.59
C TRP A 45 10.03 12.20 0.80
N ARG A 46 8.92 12.40 1.50
CA ARG A 46 8.45 13.72 1.93
C ARG A 46 7.82 13.62 3.32
N TYR A 47 7.75 14.76 3.99
CA TYR A 47 6.89 14.87 5.17
C TYR A 47 5.41 14.80 4.77
N LEU A 48 4.61 14.26 5.69
CA LEU A 48 3.16 14.32 5.59
C LEU A 48 2.70 15.74 5.93
N THR A 49 1.64 16.17 5.27
CA THR A 49 0.92 17.40 5.65
C THR A 49 0.23 17.21 6.99
N GLU A 50 -0.07 18.31 7.70
CA GLU A 50 -0.81 18.22 8.96
C GLU A 50 -2.17 17.53 8.80
N ALA A 51 -2.85 17.77 7.67
CA ALA A 51 -4.09 17.10 7.33
C ALA A 51 -3.90 15.58 7.25
N GLU A 52 -2.89 15.09 6.51
CA GLU A 52 -2.57 13.66 6.40
C GLU A 52 -2.22 13.04 7.76
N VAL A 53 -1.48 13.75 8.62
CA VAL A 53 -1.18 13.29 9.98
C VAL A 53 -2.44 13.17 10.82
N ASN A 54 -3.35 14.14 10.73
CA ASN A 54 -4.61 14.13 11.48
C ASN A 54 -5.54 13.02 11.01
N TYR A 55 -5.68 12.81 9.69
CA TYR A 55 -6.38 11.66 9.14
C TYR A 55 -5.80 10.34 9.67
N LEU A 56 -4.46 10.25 9.76
CA LEU A 56 -3.80 9.08 10.32
C LEU A 56 -4.13 8.82 11.78
N ARG A 57 -4.18 9.88 12.60
CA ARG A 57 -4.51 9.76 14.03
C ARG A 57 -5.95 9.40 14.29
N MET A 58 -6.87 9.87 13.45
CA MET A 58 -8.31 9.64 13.61
C MET A 58 -8.74 8.23 13.18
N GLY A 59 -7.88 7.47 12.48
CA GLY A 59 -8.24 6.15 11.98
C GLY A 59 -9.28 6.17 10.86
N SER A 60 -9.56 7.36 10.29
CA SER A 60 -10.59 7.56 9.26
C SER A 60 -10.03 7.25 7.87
N PHE A 61 -9.78 5.96 7.62
CA PHE A 61 -9.21 5.46 6.37
C PHE A 61 -10.22 4.65 5.56
N GLU A 62 -11.42 5.19 5.39
CA GLU A 62 -12.45 4.65 4.49
C GLU A 62 -12.98 5.81 3.64
#